data_AF-A0A1G2HIV2-F1
#
_entry.id   AF-A0A1G2HIV2-F1
#
_cell.length_a   1.000
_cell.length_b   1.000
_cell.length_c   1.000
_cell.angle_alpha   90.00
_cell.angle_beta   90.00
_cell.angle_gamma   90.00
#
_symmetry.space_group_name_H-M   'P 1'
#
loop_
_entity.id
_entity.type
_entity.pdbx_description
1 polymer ?
#
loop_
_entity_poly.entity_id
_entity_poly.type
_entity_poly.pdbx_seq_one_letter_code
_entity_poly.pdbx_strand_id
1 'polypeptide(L)'
;MIPSFKKNKKSNQSKILVILGGIFILFIFIVIIIADIKMYEKKEKLNSKIENLKNKIEDIQARNNKLQQGISNVNDQKYIEKVAREELDLQKPGEGVVSFIMPQTQNQENIVKPSNIFQDWMGGLNNSWQWIKDRF
;
A
#
# COMPACT_ATOMS: atom_id res chain seq x y z
N MET A 1 -10.79 -38.59 79.12
CA MET A 1 -9.70 -37.99 78.31
C MET A 1 -10.33 -37.35 77.09
N ILE A 2 -10.04 -36.08 76.80
CA ILE A 2 -10.60 -35.35 75.65
C ILE A 2 -9.49 -35.23 74.60
N PRO A 3 -9.70 -35.67 73.35
CA PRO A 3 -8.68 -35.57 72.31
C PRO A 3 -8.59 -34.13 71.79
N SER A 4 -7.36 -33.61 71.64
CA SER A 4 -7.10 -32.33 71.00
C SER A 4 -6.82 -32.54 69.52
N PHE A 5 -7.66 -31.95 68.65
CA PHE A 5 -7.46 -31.99 67.20
C PHE A 5 -6.47 -30.90 66.77
N LYS A 6 -5.27 -31.31 66.37
CA LYS A 6 -4.26 -30.40 65.80
C LYS A 6 -4.69 -29.94 64.40
N LYS A 7 -5.14 -28.70 64.28
CA LYS A 7 -5.55 -28.09 63.00
C LYS A 7 -4.32 -27.90 62.10
N ASN A 8 -4.27 -28.59 60.96
CA ASN A 8 -3.22 -28.41 59.96
C ASN A 8 -3.28 -27.00 59.36
N LYS A 9 -2.23 -26.18 59.58
CA LYS A 9 -2.06 -24.91 58.88
C LYS A 9 -1.84 -25.21 57.40
N LYS A 10 -2.85 -24.96 56.57
CA LYS A 10 -2.75 -25.07 55.11
C LYS A 10 -1.63 -24.13 54.63
N SER A 11 -0.53 -24.72 54.20
CA SER A 11 0.71 -24.03 53.83
C SER A 11 0.46 -23.05 52.68
N ASN A 12 0.96 -21.81 52.81
CA ASN A 12 0.89 -20.78 51.76
C ASN A 12 1.62 -21.18 50.46
N GLN A 13 2.37 -22.29 50.46
CA GLN A 13 3.08 -22.80 49.28
C GLN A 13 2.15 -23.21 48.14
N SER A 14 0.93 -23.67 48.42
CA SER A 14 -0.02 -24.01 47.35
C SER A 14 -0.49 -22.77 46.57
N LYS A 15 -0.57 -21.61 47.22
CA LYS A 15 -0.94 -20.34 46.56
C LYS A 15 0.19 -19.86 45.63
N ILE A 16 1.44 -20.00 46.08
CA ILE A 16 2.63 -19.62 45.32
C ILE A 16 2.78 -20.47 44.06
N LEU A 17 2.53 -21.78 44.16
CA LEU A 17 2.55 -22.69 43.00
C LEU A 17 1.49 -22.34 41.95
N VAL A 18 0.28 -21.95 42.37
CA VAL A 18 -0.79 -21.53 41.44
C VAL A 18 -0.42 -20.23 40.73
N ILE A 19 0.16 -19.26 41.44
CA ILE A 19 0.61 -17.98 40.84
C ILE A 19 1.74 -18.21 39.83
N LEU A 20 2.72 -19.05 40.17
CA LEU A 20 3.82 -19.43 39.26
C LEU A 20 3.30 -20.14 38.01
N GLY A 21 2.34 -21.06 38.15
CA GLY A 21 1.70 -21.72 37.02
C GLY A 21 0.95 -20.75 36.10
N GLY A 22 0.25 -19.76 36.68
CA GLY A 22 -0.41 -18.70 35.92
C GLY A 22 0.57 -17.82 35.14
N ILE A 23 1.69 -17.42 35.76
CA ILE A 23 2.77 -16.67 35.09
C ILE A 23 3.36 -17.47 33.93
N PHE A 24 3.56 -18.79 34.11
CA PHE A 24 4.13 -19.65 33.10
C PHE A 24 3.20 -19.80 31.88
N ILE A 25 1.90 -19.94 32.13
CA ILE A 25 0.89 -19.96 31.07
C ILE A 25 0.90 -18.64 30.30
N LEU A 26 0.96 -17.50 31.00
CA LEU A 26 0.99 -16.17 30.39
C LEU A 26 2.22 -16.00 29.50
N PHE A 27 3.38 -16.46 29.96
CA PHE A 27 4.62 -16.43 29.20
C PHE A 27 4.51 -17.22 27.90
N ILE A 28 3.92 -18.42 27.95
CA ILE A 28 3.67 -19.24 26.76
C ILE A 28 2.74 -18.51 25.77
N PHE A 29 1.67 -17.88 26.25
CA PHE A 29 0.78 -17.10 25.39
C PHE A 29 1.51 -15.95 24.68
N ILE A 30 2.38 -15.23 25.39
CA ILE A 30 3.18 -14.14 24.81
C ILE A 30 4.10 -14.66 23.71
N VAL A 31 4.76 -15.80 23.90
CA VAL A 31 5.64 -16.40 22.89
C VAL A 31 4.86 -16.78 21.64
N ILE A 32 3.66 -17.35 21.79
CA ILE A 32 2.79 -17.72 20.66
C ILE A 32 2.38 -16.47 19.87
N ILE A 33 1.94 -15.41 20.56
CA ILE A 33 1.54 -14.15 19.90
C ILE A 33 2.69 -13.55 19.07
N ILE A 34 3.91 -13.55 19.62
CA ILE A 34 5.09 -13.04 18.91
C ILE A 34 5.40 -13.91 17.68
N ALA A 35 5.24 -15.23 17.78
CA ALA A 35 5.44 -16.14 16.66
C ALA A 35 4.43 -15.91 15.55
N ASP A 36 3.16 -15.71 15.90
CA ASP A 36 2.08 -15.45 14.94
C ASP A 36 2.29 -14.15 14.17
N ILE A 37 2.69 -13.07 14.85
CA ILE A 37 2.98 -11.78 14.19
C ILE A 37 4.11 -11.94 13.17
N LYS A 38 5.22 -12.60 13.55
CA LYS A 38 6.34 -12.85 12.65
C LYS A 38 5.96 -13.73 11.45
N MET A 39 5.06 -14.69 11.67
CA MET A 39 4.55 -15.56 10.60
C MET A 39 3.64 -14.79 9.64
N TYR A 40 2.80 -13.89 10.16
CA TYR A 40 1.93 -13.04 9.37
C TYR A 40 2.74 -12.11 8.44
N GLU A 41 3.76 -11.42 8.96
CA GLU A 41 4.64 -10.57 8.15
C GLU A 41 5.34 -11.34 7.03
N LYS A 42 5.78 -12.58 7.31
CA LYS A 42 6.39 -13.43 6.30
C LYS A 42 5.39 -13.79 5.21
N LYS A 43 4.16 -14.17 5.58
CA LYS A 43 3.10 -14.50 4.61
C LYS A 43 2.78 -13.32 3.69
N GLU A 44 2.61 -12.12 4.25
CA GLU A 44 2.43 -10.87 3.48
C GLU A 44 3.56 -10.63 2.48
N LYS A 45 4.82 -10.75 2.93
CA LYS A 45 6.00 -10.60 2.07
C LYS A 45 6.10 -11.67 0.97
N LEU A 46 5.66 -12.90 1.24
CA LEU A 46 5.61 -13.94 0.22
C LEU A 46 4.47 -13.71 -0.77
N ASN A 47 3.28 -13.32 -0.31
CA ASN A 47 2.13 -13.05 -1.17
C ASN A 47 2.40 -11.89 -2.13
N SER A 48 2.96 -10.78 -1.64
CA SER A 48 3.37 -9.66 -2.48
C SER A 48 4.43 -10.04 -3.52
N LYS A 49 5.39 -10.93 -3.17
CA LYS A 49 6.34 -11.47 -4.14
C LYS A 49 5.67 -12.34 -5.20
N ILE A 50 4.71 -13.18 -4.81
CA ILE A 50 3.94 -14.02 -5.72
C ILE A 50 3.16 -13.15 -6.70
N GLU A 51 2.48 -12.11 -6.21
CA GLU A 51 1.73 -11.18 -7.05
C GLU A 51 2.64 -10.40 -8.01
N ASN A 52 3.78 -9.91 -7.53
CA ASN A 52 4.76 -9.23 -8.39
C ASN A 52 5.30 -10.16 -9.48
N LEU A 53 5.62 -11.42 -9.14
CA LEU A 53 6.08 -12.41 -10.10
C LEU A 53 4.99 -12.76 -11.12
N LYS A 54 3.73 -12.88 -10.69
CA LYS A 54 2.60 -13.11 -11.59
C LYS A 54 2.43 -11.95 -12.57
N ASN A 55 2.47 -10.71 -12.08
CA ASN A 55 2.38 -9.53 -12.94
C ASN A 55 3.53 -9.45 -13.95
N LYS A 56 4.75 -9.85 -13.55
CA LYS A 56 5.89 -9.95 -14.47
C LYS A 56 5.69 -11.02 -15.54
N ILE A 57 5.13 -12.18 -15.18
CA ILE A 57 4.80 -13.23 -16.14
C ILE A 57 3.78 -12.71 -17.16
N GLU A 58 2.72 -12.04 -16.69
CA GLU A 58 1.70 -11.47 -17.57
C GLU A 58 2.28 -10.40 -18.50
N ASP A 59 3.11 -9.48 -18.01
CA ASP A 59 3.79 -8.47 -18.83
C ASP A 59 4.72 -9.10 -19.88
N ILE A 60 5.54 -10.09 -19.48
CA ILE A 60 6.44 -10.79 -20.39
C ILE A 60 5.63 -11.55 -21.46
N GLN A 61 4.54 -12.20 -21.08
CA GLN A 61 3.67 -12.92 -22.01
C GLN A 61 2.97 -11.96 -22.99
N ALA A 62 2.49 -10.81 -22.50
CA ALA A 62 1.91 -9.76 -23.35
C ALA A 62 2.94 -9.20 -24.34
N ARG A 63 4.18 -8.94 -23.89
CA ARG A 63 5.29 -8.50 -24.75
C ARG A 63 5.65 -9.57 -25.78
N ASN A 64 5.72 -10.83 -25.38
CA ASN A 64 6.00 -11.94 -26.30
C ASN A 64 4.92 -12.04 -27.37
N ASN A 65 3.64 -12.01 -26.99
CA ASN A 65 2.52 -12.00 -27.94
C ASN A 65 2.59 -10.79 -28.90
N LYS A 66 2.90 -9.59 -28.39
CA LYS A 66 3.07 -8.38 -29.22
C LYS A 66 4.23 -8.55 -30.22
N LEU A 67 5.35 -9.10 -29.77
CA LEU A 67 6.51 -9.38 -30.63
C LEU A 67 6.18 -10.44 -31.69
N GLN A 68 5.48 -11.51 -31.32
CA GLN A 68 5.08 -12.58 -32.25
C GLN A 68 4.08 -12.08 -33.30
N GLN A 69 3.14 -11.20 -32.92
CA GLN A 69 2.28 -10.49 -33.87
C GLN A 69 3.10 -9.60 -34.79
N GLY A 70 4.09 -8.87 -34.25
CA GLY A 70 5.02 -8.08 -35.05
C GLY A 70 5.76 -8.91 -36.09
N ILE A 71 6.32 -10.05 -35.69
CA ILE A 71 7.00 -11.01 -36.58
C ILE A 71 6.05 -11.52 -37.68
N SER A 72 4.82 -11.87 -37.32
CA SER A 72 3.83 -12.36 -38.28
C SER A 72 3.44 -11.30 -39.32
N ASN A 73 3.47 -10.02 -38.92
CA ASN A 73 3.10 -8.90 -39.76
C ASN A 73 4.31 -8.25 -40.48
N VAL A 74 5.53 -8.80 -40.38
CA VAL A 74 6.74 -8.25 -41.02
C VAL A 74 6.58 -8.10 -42.54
N ASN A 75 5.81 -8.99 -43.18
CA ASN A 75 5.57 -8.95 -44.62
C ASN A 75 4.29 -8.17 -45.00
N ASP A 76 3.54 -7.64 -44.04
CA ASP A 76 2.35 -6.84 -44.30
C ASP A 76 2.73 -5.37 -44.56
N GLN A 77 2.53 -4.92 -45.80
CA GLN A 77 2.76 -3.55 -46.25
C GLN A 77 2.09 -2.50 -45.34
N LYS A 78 0.90 -2.79 -44.82
CA LYS A 78 0.14 -1.87 -43.97
C LYS A 78 0.75 -1.76 -42.57
N TYR A 79 1.29 -2.87 -42.06
CA TYR A 79 2.00 -2.90 -40.79
C TYR A 79 3.34 -2.16 -40.87
N ILE A 80 4.09 -2.34 -41.97
CA ILE A 80 5.35 -1.63 -42.24
C ILE A 80 5.10 -0.12 -42.31
N GLU A 81 4.07 0.31 -43.04
CA GLU A 81 3.70 1.73 -43.13
C GLU A 81 3.32 2.31 -41.76
N LYS A 82 2.55 1.56 -40.97
CA LYS A 82 2.17 1.98 -39.61
C LYS A 82 3.40 2.17 -38.72
N VAL A 83 4.30 1.20 -38.68
CA VAL A 83 5.55 1.28 -37.88
C VAL A 83 6.45 2.41 -38.38
N ALA A 84 6.56 2.61 -39.69
CA ALA A 84 7.35 3.70 -40.25
C ALA A 84 6.83 5.08 -39.83
N ARG A 85 5.51 5.28 -39.81
CA ARG A 85 4.90 6.54 -39.37
C ARG A 85 4.93 6.73 -37.85
N GLU A 86 4.59 5.69 -37.09
CA GLU A 86 4.40 5.79 -35.63
C GLU A 86 5.71 5.71 -34.84
N GLU A 87 6.62 4.82 -35.23
CA GLU A 87 7.85 4.53 -34.46
C GLU A 87 9.09 5.22 -35.05
N LEU A 88 9.10 5.48 -36.37
CA LEU A 88 10.24 6.08 -37.07
C LEU A 88 9.98 7.52 -37.57
N ASP A 89 8.76 8.04 -37.38
CA ASP A 89 8.30 9.36 -37.87
C ASP A 89 8.61 9.59 -39.36
N LEU A 90 8.56 8.52 -40.16
CA LEU A 90 8.80 8.54 -41.60
C LEU A 90 7.50 8.78 -42.36
N GLN A 91 7.58 9.63 -43.36
CA GLN A 91 6.48 9.96 -44.27
C GLN A 91 6.78 9.46 -45.69
N LYS A 92 5.74 9.20 -46.48
CA LYS A 92 5.93 8.78 -47.87
C LYS A 92 6.48 9.94 -48.72
N PRO A 93 7.29 9.64 -49.76
CA PRO A 93 7.73 10.67 -50.69
C PRO A 93 6.51 11.34 -51.34
N GLY A 94 6.34 12.65 -51.07
CA GLY A 94 5.21 13.45 -51.57
C GLY A 94 4.20 13.88 -50.49
N GLU A 95 4.34 13.44 -49.24
CA GLU A 95 3.52 13.91 -48.12
C GLU A 95 4.12 15.17 -47.48
N GLY A 96 3.25 16.10 -47.04
CA GLY A 96 3.64 17.37 -46.42
C GLY A 96 3.39 17.37 -44.91
N VAL A 97 4.33 17.94 -44.15
CA VAL A 97 4.21 18.10 -42.69
C VAL A 97 3.32 19.30 -42.39
N VAL A 98 2.26 19.10 -41.60
CA VAL A 98 1.41 20.18 -41.07
C VAL A 98 1.74 20.39 -39.60
N SER A 99 2.41 21.50 -39.28
CA SER A 99 2.68 21.90 -37.90
C SER A 99 1.59 22.85 -37.40
N PHE A 100 0.87 22.44 -36.36
CA PHE A 100 -0.08 23.32 -35.68
C PHE A 100 0.69 24.25 -34.74
N ILE A 101 0.84 25.51 -35.14
CA ILE A 101 1.23 26.58 -34.22
C ILE A 101 0.03 26.87 -33.31
N MET A 102 0.10 26.35 -32.08
CA MET A 102 -0.85 26.75 -31.06
C MET A 102 -0.62 28.24 -30.76
N PRO A 103 -1.67 29.09 -30.78
CA PRO A 103 -1.51 30.46 -30.34
C PRO A 103 -0.98 30.43 -28.91
N GLN A 104 0.12 31.13 -28.66
CA GLN A 104 0.65 31.36 -27.33
C GLN A 104 -0.49 32.03 -26.55
N THR A 105 -1.18 31.28 -25.68
CA THR A 105 -2.13 31.86 -24.75
C THR A 105 -1.36 32.91 -23.98
N GLN A 106 -1.63 34.18 -24.24
CA GLN A 106 -1.08 35.27 -23.43
C GLN A 106 -1.56 35.02 -22.00
N ASN A 107 -0.69 34.43 -21.19
CA ASN A 107 -0.85 34.37 -19.75
C ASN A 107 -0.91 35.82 -19.27
N GLN A 108 -2.12 36.33 -19.09
CA GLN A 108 -2.31 37.48 -18.22
C GLN A 108 -1.91 37.01 -16.82
N GLU A 109 -0.76 37.46 -16.35
CA GLU A 109 -0.37 37.41 -14.93
C GLU A 109 -1.36 38.24 -14.11
N ASN A 110 -2.57 37.71 -13.91
CA ASN A 110 -3.34 38.09 -12.74
C ASN A 110 -2.69 37.36 -11.58
N ILE A 111 -1.90 38.09 -10.80
CA ILE A 111 -1.37 37.64 -9.52
C ILE A 111 -2.58 37.34 -8.62
N VAL A 112 -3.04 36.10 -8.66
CA VAL A 112 -3.94 35.54 -7.66
C VAL A 112 -3.12 35.51 -6.39
N LYS A 113 -3.40 36.45 -5.47
CA LYS A 113 -2.90 36.38 -4.10
C LYS A 113 -3.23 34.96 -3.60
N PRO A 114 -2.25 34.20 -3.06
CA PRO A 114 -2.52 32.86 -2.58
C PRO A 114 -3.65 32.97 -1.56
N SER A 115 -4.80 32.40 -1.91
CA SER A 115 -5.90 32.30 -0.97
C SER A 115 -5.39 31.47 0.20
N ASN A 116 -5.62 32.00 1.39
CA ASN A 116 -5.25 31.42 2.65
C ASN A 116 -6.14 30.23 2.99
N ILE A 117 -6.30 29.27 2.07
CA ILE A 117 -7.16 28.09 2.20
C ILE A 117 -6.84 27.33 3.49
N PHE A 118 -5.56 27.30 3.89
CA PHE A 118 -5.13 26.70 5.15
C PHE A 118 -5.51 27.55 6.38
N GLN A 119 -5.40 28.87 6.35
CA GLN A 119 -5.81 29.70 7.50
C GLN A 119 -7.33 29.81 7.62
N ASP A 120 -8.05 29.86 6.50
CA ASP A 120 -9.52 29.84 6.44
C ASP A 120 -10.06 28.51 6.99
N TRP A 121 -9.42 27.39 6.63
CA TRP A 121 -9.76 26.06 7.17
C TRP A 121 -9.42 25.94 8.67
N MET A 122 -8.25 26.44 9.09
CA MET A 122 -7.84 26.43 10.51
C MET A 122 -8.68 27.37 11.38
N GLY A 123 -9.23 28.45 10.82
CA GLY A 123 -10.11 29.39 11.52
C GLY A 123 -11.43 28.75 11.99
N GLY A 124 -12.02 27.87 11.17
CA GLY A 124 -13.23 27.11 11.53
C GLY A 124 -12.97 26.05 12.61
N LEU A 125 -11.76 25.49 12.66
CA LEU A 125 -11.37 24.53 13.68
C LEU A 125 -11.25 25.17 15.08
N ASN A 126 -10.75 26.41 15.19
CA ASN A 126 -10.57 27.07 16.48
C ASN A 126 -11.89 27.27 17.26
N ASN A 127 -12.98 27.60 16.55
CA ASN A 127 -14.32 27.73 17.17
C ASN A 127 -14.90 26.38 17.60
N SER A 128 -14.53 25.31 16.90
CA SER A 128 -15.00 23.95 17.19
C SER A 128 -14.38 23.39 18.48
N TRP A 129 -13.14 23.78 18.80
CA TRP A 129 -12.45 23.38 20.04
C TRP A 129 -12.96 24.10 21.29
N GLN A 130 -13.53 25.31 21.17
CA GLN A 130 -14.11 26.04 22.30
C GLN A 130 -15.39 25.39 22.83
N TRP A 131 -16.27 24.93 21.92
CA TRP A 131 -17.51 24.25 22.27
C TRP A 131 -17.30 22.93 23.04
N ILE A 132 -16.20 22.23 22.77
CA ILE A 132 -15.86 20.97 23.47
C ILE A 132 -15.43 21.24 24.91
N LYS A 133 -14.72 22.34 25.16
CA LYS A 133 -14.31 22.75 26.51
C LYS A 133 -15.47 23.25 27.36
N ASP A 134 -16.51 23.82 26.75
CA ASP A 134 -17.71 24.25 27.49
C ASP A 134 -18.65 23.08 27.85
N ARG A 135 -18.45 21.90 27.26
CA ARG A 135 -19.26 20.68 27.51
C ARG A 135 -18.61 19.66 28.45
N PHE A 136 -17.42 19.93 28.96
CA PHE A 136 -16.67 19.08 29.89
C PHE A 136 -16.04 19.92 30.99
#